data_AF-A0A832E2B6-F1
#
_entry.id   AF-A0A832E2B6-F1
#
_cell.length_a   1.000
_cell.length_b   1.000
_cell.length_c   1.000
_cell.angle_alpha   90.00
_cell.angle_beta   90.00
_cell.angle_gamma   90.00
#
_symmetry.space_group_name_H-M   'P 1'
#
loop_
_entity.id
_entity.type
_entity.pdbx_description
1 polymer ?
#
loop_
_entity_poly.entity_id
_entity_poly.type
_entity_poly.pdbx_seq_one_letter_code
_entity_poly.pdbx_strand_id
1 'polypeptide(L)'
;MKTRAENLIGIRQYLNSPNSFQDLRQLVELWQNQPAHTKKRFTTAVALCGKNPSPFLTAEGIADAVKIYDYSALRLSPTQLIKRLIFDYQPDERVQIIYYSTFPEGLTYPVDLFTQMAVFLSYKNLAVSDSDFQIPFEELLRSFEFHIQKNNIQAPLVTFPKRKRRSLDAQDYPINRWAMEDIENLYVYFLSNIRFLDMKLDIQSGLFFTNHIANMHLDFERVGKWVGTLHLAISLLRHPDVQVEQIVVDTNIQEDSTISFAVQCSKINELYDYYLIPMENIIRIALDNPRKYLMDDWTQNLSTEEIQQTLENIFQAYLQFKSRSAV
;
A
#
# COMPACT_ATOMS: atom_id res chain seq x y z
N MET A 1 34.46 -1.82 4.97
CA MET A 1 33.12 -2.16 4.44
C MET A 1 32.26 -0.91 4.51
N LYS A 2 31.64 -0.46 3.42
CA LYS A 2 30.60 0.59 3.52
C LYS A 2 29.44 0.00 4.33
N THR A 3 29.01 0.69 5.37
CA THR A 3 27.84 0.33 6.16
C THR A 3 26.63 0.38 5.25
N ARG A 4 25.93 -0.75 5.13
CA ARG A 4 24.70 -0.87 4.36
C ARG A 4 23.56 -0.21 5.15
N ALA A 5 22.68 0.52 4.46
CA ALA A 5 21.43 1.01 5.07
C ALA A 5 20.58 -0.15 5.60
N GLU A 6 20.04 0.01 6.81
CA GLU A 6 19.32 -1.07 7.50
C GLU A 6 17.80 -1.02 7.26
N ASN A 7 17.29 0.03 6.61
CA ASN A 7 15.87 0.25 6.38
C ASN A 7 15.57 0.40 4.89
N LEU A 8 14.44 -0.14 4.44
CA LEU A 8 13.99 -0.07 3.05
C LEU A 8 12.74 0.79 2.93
N ILE A 9 12.76 1.77 2.03
CA ILE A 9 11.58 2.51 1.58
C ILE A 9 11.23 1.98 0.19
N GLY A 10 10.16 1.20 0.10
CA GLY A 10 9.60 0.70 -1.14
C GLY A 10 8.49 1.61 -1.66
N ILE A 11 8.62 2.09 -2.89
CA ILE A 11 7.59 2.89 -3.56
C ILE A 11 6.97 2.08 -4.68
N ARG A 12 5.64 1.97 -4.69
CA ARG A 12 4.87 1.27 -5.72
C ARG A 12 4.49 2.27 -6.81
N GLN A 13 4.75 1.95 -8.07
CA GLN A 13 4.47 2.89 -9.16
C GLN A 13 4.02 2.19 -10.45
N TYR A 14 2.91 2.67 -11.00
CA TYR A 14 2.43 2.30 -12.33
C TYR A 14 2.64 3.46 -13.30
N LEU A 15 3.59 3.29 -14.22
CA LEU A 15 4.05 4.34 -15.13
C LEU A 15 3.26 4.31 -16.44
N ASN A 16 2.08 4.93 -16.47
CA ASN A 16 1.17 4.90 -17.61
C ASN A 16 0.81 6.28 -18.19
N SER A 17 0.92 7.35 -17.39
CA SER A 17 0.42 8.70 -17.68
C SER A 17 1.48 9.77 -17.42
N PRO A 18 1.38 10.98 -18.01
CA PRO A 18 2.31 12.07 -17.72
C PRO A 18 2.48 12.37 -16.23
N ASN A 19 1.39 12.36 -15.45
CA ASN A 19 1.43 12.59 -14.01
C ASN A 19 2.28 11.53 -13.29
N SER A 20 2.09 10.24 -13.63
CA SER A 20 2.91 9.17 -13.03
C SER A 20 4.42 9.32 -13.33
N PHE A 21 4.81 9.94 -14.45
CA PHE A 21 6.21 10.27 -14.72
C PHE A 21 6.71 11.45 -13.88
N GLN A 22 5.87 12.47 -13.68
CA GLN A 22 6.19 13.59 -12.79
C GLN A 22 6.37 13.13 -11.35
N ASP A 23 5.54 12.19 -10.88
CA ASP A 23 5.69 11.58 -9.55
C ASP A 23 7.05 10.87 -9.40
N LEU A 24 7.48 10.12 -10.44
CA LEU A 24 8.81 9.49 -10.43
C LEU A 24 9.93 10.52 -10.33
N ARG A 25 9.83 11.61 -11.12
CA ARG A 25 10.82 12.70 -11.08
C ARG A 25 10.84 13.36 -9.71
N GLN A 26 9.68 13.70 -9.16
CA GLN A 26 9.55 14.31 -7.84
C GLN A 26 10.16 13.42 -6.76
N LEU A 27 9.92 12.11 -6.78
CA LEU A 27 10.53 11.16 -5.85
C LEU A 27 12.07 11.23 -5.90
N VAL A 28 12.62 11.23 -7.11
CA VAL A 28 14.07 11.27 -7.32
C VAL A 28 14.66 12.57 -6.79
N GLU A 29 14.05 13.72 -7.10
CA GLU A 29 14.48 15.03 -6.63
C GLU A 29 14.39 15.14 -5.10
N LEU A 30 13.26 14.72 -4.51
CA LEU A 30 13.06 14.72 -3.06
C LEU A 30 14.09 13.85 -2.34
N TRP A 31 14.42 12.69 -2.90
CA TRP A 31 15.45 11.82 -2.37
C TRP A 31 16.86 12.41 -2.50
N GLN A 32 17.18 13.01 -3.66
CA GLN A 32 18.48 13.66 -3.88
C GLN A 32 18.72 14.82 -2.91
N ASN A 33 17.68 15.51 -2.48
CA ASN A 33 17.78 16.60 -1.51
C ASN A 33 17.87 16.12 -0.05
N GLN A 34 17.77 14.81 0.22
CA GLN A 34 17.92 14.30 1.58
C GLN A 34 19.36 14.42 2.11
N PRO A 35 19.54 14.73 3.40
CA PRO A 35 20.84 14.73 4.04
C PRO A 35 21.58 13.38 3.90
N ALA A 36 22.90 13.42 3.84
CA ALA A 36 23.72 12.20 3.70
C ALA A 36 23.49 11.18 4.83
N HIS A 37 23.14 11.62 6.05
CA HIS A 37 22.84 10.71 7.15
C HIS A 37 21.53 9.93 6.92
N THR A 38 20.52 10.55 6.31
CA THR A 38 19.27 9.88 5.89
C THR A 38 19.57 8.83 4.84
N LYS A 39 20.33 9.18 3.79
CA LYS A 39 20.72 8.26 2.70
C LYS A 39 21.58 7.08 3.17
N LYS A 40 22.29 7.21 4.29
CA LYS A 40 23.03 6.11 4.93
C LYS A 40 22.14 5.17 5.75
N ARG A 41 21.00 5.65 6.24
CA ARG A 41 20.07 4.89 7.09
C ARG A 41 18.99 4.17 6.29
N PHE A 42 18.61 4.72 5.14
CA PHE A 42 17.52 4.23 4.30
C PHE A 42 18.00 3.93 2.87
N THR A 43 17.56 2.80 2.33
CA THR A 43 17.56 2.53 0.88
C THR A 43 16.20 2.92 0.34
N THR A 44 16.14 3.66 -0.77
CA THR A 44 14.89 3.93 -1.50
C THR A 44 14.85 3.09 -2.78
N ALA A 45 13.81 2.28 -2.92
CA ALA A 45 13.57 1.44 -4.08
C ALA A 45 12.17 1.67 -4.66
N VAL A 46 12.06 1.63 -5.99
CA VAL A 46 10.81 1.83 -6.73
C VAL A 46 10.51 0.56 -7.52
N ALA A 47 9.38 -0.07 -7.22
CA ALA A 47 8.87 -1.19 -7.98
C ALA A 47 7.98 -0.64 -9.08
N LEU A 48 8.47 -0.71 -10.32
CA LEU A 48 7.89 -0.01 -11.46
C LEU A 48 7.32 -1.01 -12.47
N CYS A 49 6.04 -0.83 -12.82
CA CYS A 49 5.41 -1.45 -13.98
C CYS A 49 4.91 -0.41 -14.99
N GLY A 50 4.63 -0.84 -16.23
CA GLY A 50 4.16 0.04 -17.29
C GLY A 50 5.24 0.40 -18.32
N LYS A 51 5.28 1.67 -18.73
CA LYS A 51 6.22 2.18 -19.76
C LYS A 51 7.66 2.10 -19.27
N ASN A 52 8.61 1.89 -20.18
CA ASN A 52 10.04 1.90 -19.87
C ASN A 52 10.45 3.30 -19.37
N PRO A 53 11.01 3.44 -18.15
CA PRO A 53 11.35 4.75 -17.59
C PRO A 53 12.63 5.36 -18.20
N SER A 54 13.48 4.57 -18.86
CA SER A 54 14.82 5.01 -19.28
C SER A 54 14.83 6.25 -20.19
N PRO A 55 13.99 6.33 -21.27
CA PRO A 55 13.97 7.51 -22.13
C PRO A 55 13.59 8.79 -21.38
N PHE A 56 12.62 8.69 -20.45
CA PHE A 56 12.20 9.82 -19.62
C PHE A 56 13.32 10.28 -18.67
N LEU A 57 13.95 9.34 -17.97
CA LEU A 57 15.03 9.66 -17.02
C LEU A 57 16.22 10.36 -17.69
N THR A 58 16.55 9.98 -18.93
CA THR A 58 17.57 10.67 -19.74
C THR A 58 17.10 12.06 -20.18
N ALA A 59 15.88 12.18 -20.69
CA ALA A 59 15.33 13.46 -21.14
C ALA A 59 15.25 14.51 -20.02
N GLU A 60 14.89 14.08 -18.80
CA GLU A 60 14.79 14.94 -17.62
C GLU A 60 16.15 15.18 -16.91
N GLY A 61 17.24 14.57 -17.39
CA GLY A 61 18.58 14.75 -16.79
C GLY A 61 18.76 14.14 -15.41
N ILE A 62 17.92 13.17 -15.01
CA ILE A 62 17.96 12.51 -13.69
C ILE A 62 18.48 11.06 -13.75
N ALA A 63 18.98 10.61 -14.89
CA ALA A 63 19.50 9.25 -15.08
C ALA A 63 20.64 8.90 -14.09
N ASP A 64 21.52 9.85 -13.76
CA ASP A 64 22.63 9.63 -12.83
C ASP A 64 22.17 9.54 -11.36
N ALA A 65 20.96 10.01 -11.06
CA ALA A 65 20.35 9.97 -9.72
C ALA A 65 19.77 8.60 -9.36
N VAL A 66 19.69 7.70 -10.34
CA VAL A 66 19.00 6.43 -10.22
C VAL A 66 19.90 5.25 -10.62
N LYS A 67 19.56 4.07 -10.13
CA LYS A 67 20.12 2.79 -10.57
C LYS A 67 18.97 1.93 -11.05
N ILE A 68 18.97 1.56 -12.33
CA ILE A 68 17.90 0.76 -12.94
C ILE A 68 18.32 -0.71 -12.97
N TYR A 69 17.44 -1.57 -12.47
CA TYR A 69 17.45 -3.02 -12.64
C TYR A 69 16.27 -3.39 -13.52
N ASP A 70 16.55 -3.65 -14.80
CA ASP A 70 15.53 -4.00 -15.79
C ASP A 70 15.35 -5.52 -15.88
N TYR A 71 14.22 -5.99 -15.35
CA TYR A 71 13.78 -7.39 -15.42
C TYR A 71 12.50 -7.55 -16.25
N SER A 72 12.12 -6.52 -17.01
CA SER A 72 10.85 -6.47 -17.73
C SER A 72 10.68 -7.60 -18.77
N ALA A 73 11.78 -8.12 -19.30
CA ALA A 73 11.75 -9.24 -20.24
C ALA A 73 11.47 -10.60 -19.58
N LEU A 74 11.65 -10.74 -18.26
CA LEU A 74 11.72 -12.05 -17.60
C LEU A 74 10.39 -12.53 -16.99
N ARG A 75 9.41 -11.63 -16.77
CA ARG A 75 8.07 -11.94 -16.22
C ARG A 75 8.10 -12.88 -15.00
N LEU A 76 8.97 -12.57 -14.04
CA LEU A 76 9.21 -13.41 -12.87
C LEU A 76 8.19 -13.15 -11.76
N SER A 77 7.93 -14.14 -10.91
CA SER A 77 7.28 -13.88 -9.63
C SER A 77 8.16 -12.99 -8.73
N PRO A 78 7.59 -12.28 -7.74
CA PRO A 78 8.38 -11.41 -6.86
C PRO A 78 9.58 -12.13 -6.22
N THR A 79 9.36 -13.33 -5.68
CA THR A 79 10.43 -14.16 -5.09
C THR A 79 11.52 -14.54 -6.11
N GLN A 80 11.14 -14.90 -7.34
CA GLN A 80 12.11 -15.23 -8.40
C GLN A 80 12.90 -14.00 -8.85
N LEU A 81 12.24 -12.84 -8.94
CA LEU A 81 12.87 -11.57 -9.29
C LEU A 81 13.88 -11.19 -8.21
N ILE A 82 13.50 -11.21 -6.93
CA ILE A 82 14.40 -10.88 -5.82
C ILE A 82 15.60 -11.84 -5.76
N LYS A 83 15.40 -13.14 -5.94
CA LYS A 83 16.50 -14.12 -6.03
C LYS A 83 17.51 -13.77 -7.13
N ARG A 84 17.08 -13.16 -8.23
CA ARG A 84 18.00 -12.65 -9.27
C ARG A 84 18.61 -11.31 -8.88
N LEU A 85 17.79 -10.38 -8.40
CA LEU A 85 18.23 -9.03 -8.02
C LEU A 85 19.40 -9.06 -7.04
N ILE A 86 19.39 -9.95 -6.04
CA ILE A 86 20.45 -10.02 -5.02
C ILE A 86 21.85 -10.23 -5.60
N PHE A 87 21.98 -10.89 -6.76
CA PHE A 87 23.29 -11.06 -7.41
C PHE A 87 23.85 -9.76 -8.00
N ASP A 88 22.95 -8.88 -8.46
CA ASP A 88 23.30 -7.60 -9.09
C ASP A 88 23.24 -6.42 -8.10
N TYR A 89 22.57 -6.64 -6.96
CA TYR A 89 22.18 -5.58 -6.03
C TYR A 89 23.38 -5.01 -5.28
N GLN A 90 23.61 -3.72 -5.48
CA GLN A 90 24.60 -2.96 -4.73
C GLN A 90 23.89 -1.83 -3.98
N PRO A 91 23.91 -1.84 -2.62
CA PRO A 91 23.41 -0.72 -1.84
C PRO A 91 24.08 0.59 -2.29
N ASP A 92 23.28 1.55 -2.72
CA ASP A 92 23.71 2.81 -3.29
C ASP A 92 22.81 3.94 -2.74
N GLU A 93 23.35 5.15 -2.66
CA GLU A 93 22.61 6.34 -2.21
C GLU A 93 21.60 6.83 -3.27
N ARG A 94 21.68 6.32 -4.50
CA ARG A 94 20.72 6.57 -5.59
C ARG A 94 19.40 5.84 -5.38
N VAL A 95 18.34 6.32 -6.03
CA VAL A 95 17.05 5.60 -6.07
C VAL A 95 17.22 4.31 -6.88
N GLN A 96 16.83 3.17 -6.30
CA GLN A 96 16.90 1.87 -6.95
C GLN A 96 15.60 1.58 -7.70
N ILE A 97 15.59 1.65 -9.03
CA ILE A 97 14.40 1.34 -9.84
C ILE A 97 14.43 -0.12 -10.24
N ILE A 98 13.43 -0.89 -9.81
CA ILE A 98 13.21 -2.28 -10.20
C ILE A 98 12.07 -2.30 -11.23
N TYR A 99 12.42 -2.36 -12.51
CA TYR A 99 11.46 -2.39 -13.60
C TYR A 99 11.09 -3.83 -13.95
N TYR A 100 9.85 -4.24 -13.67
CA TYR A 100 9.42 -5.65 -13.75
C TYR A 100 8.41 -5.96 -14.85
N SER A 101 8.21 -5.03 -15.81
CA SER A 101 7.34 -5.11 -17.00
C SER A 101 5.93 -4.51 -16.85
N THR A 102 5.10 -4.63 -17.89
CA THR A 102 3.67 -4.29 -17.87
C THR A 102 2.81 -5.37 -17.20
N PHE A 103 3.36 -6.55 -16.91
CA PHE A 103 2.67 -7.65 -16.25
C PHE A 103 3.56 -8.31 -15.17
N PRO A 104 3.01 -8.64 -14.00
CA PRO A 104 1.60 -8.51 -13.62
C PRO A 104 1.21 -7.08 -13.25
N GLU A 105 -0.01 -6.69 -13.60
CA GLU A 105 -0.65 -5.47 -13.11
C GLU A 105 -1.24 -5.71 -11.71
N GLY A 106 -1.27 -4.67 -10.88
CA GLY A 106 -1.82 -4.72 -9.54
C GLY A 106 -0.90 -4.12 -8.48
N LEU A 107 -1.43 -3.96 -7.27
CA LEU A 107 -0.70 -3.41 -6.12
C LEU A 107 -0.11 -4.50 -5.22
N THR A 108 -0.52 -5.77 -5.37
CA THR A 108 0.01 -6.89 -4.57
C THR A 108 1.43 -7.26 -4.98
N TYR A 109 1.72 -7.32 -6.27
CA TYR A 109 3.07 -7.69 -6.75
C TYR A 109 4.19 -6.81 -6.16
N PRO A 110 4.11 -5.47 -6.22
CA PRO A 110 5.17 -4.64 -5.63
C PRO A 110 5.21 -4.73 -4.09
N VAL A 111 4.09 -5.01 -3.41
CA VAL A 111 4.10 -5.29 -1.97
C VAL A 111 4.91 -6.55 -1.66
N ASP A 112 4.59 -7.67 -2.32
CA ASP A 112 5.34 -8.92 -2.14
C ASP A 112 6.82 -8.72 -2.52
N LEU A 113 7.09 -8.04 -3.63
CA LEU A 113 8.45 -7.74 -4.08
C LEU A 113 9.28 -7.05 -2.99
N PHE A 114 8.73 -6.01 -2.35
CA PHE A 114 9.44 -5.31 -1.27
C PHE A 114 9.51 -6.12 0.02
N THR A 115 8.50 -6.94 0.35
CA THR A 115 8.57 -7.87 1.47
C THR A 115 9.68 -8.91 1.27
N GLN A 116 9.73 -9.55 0.09
CA GLN A 116 10.80 -10.48 -0.27
C GLN A 116 12.16 -9.76 -0.25
N MET A 117 12.26 -8.56 -0.81
CA MET A 117 13.48 -7.77 -0.77
C MET A 117 13.92 -7.52 0.67
N ALA A 118 13.01 -7.12 1.56
CA ALA A 118 13.30 -6.89 2.97
C ALA A 118 13.82 -8.15 3.67
N VAL A 119 13.21 -9.30 3.40
CA VAL A 119 13.60 -10.60 3.96
C VAL A 119 14.97 -11.05 3.46
N PHE A 120 15.12 -11.22 2.14
CA PHE A 120 16.33 -11.79 1.54
C PHE A 120 17.58 -10.95 1.78
N LEU A 121 17.38 -9.63 1.88
CA LEU A 121 18.47 -8.69 2.11
C LEU A 121 18.63 -8.29 3.58
N SER A 122 17.84 -8.89 4.49
CA SER A 122 17.90 -8.68 5.94
C SER A 122 17.75 -7.20 6.35
N TYR A 123 16.85 -6.47 5.68
CA TYR A 123 16.45 -5.15 6.15
C TYR A 123 15.70 -5.29 7.49
N LYS A 124 16.03 -4.42 8.45
CA LYS A 124 15.42 -4.41 9.78
C LYS A 124 13.96 -3.95 9.73
N ASN A 125 13.69 -2.97 8.87
CA ASN A 125 12.36 -2.39 8.69
C ASN A 125 12.10 -2.11 7.21
N LEU A 126 10.83 -2.20 6.84
CA LEU A 126 10.30 -1.92 5.52
C LEU A 126 9.18 -0.88 5.64
N ALA A 127 9.24 0.15 4.81
CA ALA A 127 8.11 1.00 4.46
C ALA A 127 7.64 0.63 3.05
N VAL A 128 6.33 0.58 2.82
CA VAL A 128 5.77 0.52 1.47
C VAL A 128 4.78 1.65 1.31
N SER A 129 4.98 2.46 0.28
CA SER A 129 4.14 3.62 -0.05
C SER A 129 3.69 3.61 -1.50
N ASP A 130 2.54 4.20 -1.78
CA ASP A 130 2.16 4.65 -3.11
C ASP A 130 3.00 5.88 -3.54
N SER A 131 3.09 6.07 -4.86
CA SER A 131 3.88 7.14 -5.50
C SER A 131 3.09 8.42 -5.78
N ASP A 132 1.78 8.42 -5.56
CA ASP A 132 0.91 9.57 -5.85
C ASP A 132 1.03 10.72 -4.83
N PHE A 133 1.94 10.58 -3.86
CA PHE A 133 2.20 11.54 -2.79
C PHE A 133 0.94 12.06 -2.08
N GLN A 134 -0.11 11.23 -1.95
CA GLN A 134 -1.21 11.56 -1.03
C GLN A 134 -0.66 11.87 0.36
N ILE A 135 0.32 11.07 0.79
CA ILE A 135 1.10 11.30 1.98
C ILE A 135 2.40 11.99 1.54
N PRO A 136 2.66 13.22 2.01
CA PRO A 136 3.91 13.92 1.71
C PRO A 136 5.13 13.07 2.07
N PHE A 137 6.22 13.22 1.30
CA PHE A 137 7.44 12.44 1.54
C PHE A 137 8.05 12.67 2.93
N GLU A 138 7.92 13.87 3.47
CA GLU A 138 8.34 14.18 4.85
C GLU A 138 7.51 13.42 5.90
N GLU A 139 6.21 13.25 5.67
CA GLU A 139 5.32 12.47 6.53
C GLU A 139 5.63 10.98 6.46
N LEU A 140 6.00 10.46 5.28
CA LEU A 140 6.54 9.11 5.11
C LEU A 140 7.79 8.93 5.99
N LEU A 141 8.78 9.81 5.87
CA LEU A 141 10.01 9.69 6.67
C LEU A 141 9.74 9.81 8.17
N ARG A 142 8.93 10.79 8.59
CA ARG A 142 8.57 11.01 10.00
C ARG A 142 7.88 9.78 10.61
N SER A 143 6.91 9.22 9.89
CA SER A 143 6.18 8.04 10.36
C SER A 143 7.03 6.77 10.31
N PHE A 144 8.01 6.67 9.39
CA PHE A 144 8.96 5.56 9.39
C PHE A 144 9.93 5.63 10.58
N GLU A 145 10.42 6.82 10.92
CA GLU A 145 11.25 7.02 12.11
C GLU A 145 10.49 6.65 13.39
N PHE A 146 9.20 7.00 13.48
CA PHE A 146 8.33 6.54 14.57
C PHE A 146 8.26 5.01 14.64
N HIS A 147 8.04 4.33 13.52
CA HIS A 147 8.03 2.86 13.49
C HIS A 147 9.36 2.27 13.98
N ILE A 148 10.49 2.83 13.54
CA ILE A 148 11.83 2.39 13.97
C ILE A 148 12.01 2.54 15.49
N GLN A 149 11.52 3.62 16.09
CA GLN A 149 11.57 3.84 17.54
C GLN A 149 10.72 2.83 18.33
N LYS A 150 9.64 2.32 17.72
CA LYS A 150 8.76 1.31 18.31
C LYS A 150 9.24 -0.13 18.09
N ASN A 151 10.17 -0.35 17.16
CA ASN A 151 10.60 -1.68 16.77
C ASN A 151 11.22 -2.45 17.95
N ASN A 152 10.47 -3.45 18.41
CA ASN A 152 10.96 -4.49 19.30
C ASN A 152 11.47 -5.67 18.47
N ILE A 153 12.77 -5.98 18.57
CA ILE A 153 13.43 -7.06 17.82
C ILE A 153 12.94 -8.49 18.17
N GLN A 154 11.96 -8.63 19.07
CA GLN A 154 11.44 -9.92 19.53
C GLN A 154 10.00 -10.21 19.07
N ALA A 155 9.29 -9.24 18.48
CA ALA A 155 7.90 -9.39 18.10
C ALA A 155 7.64 -8.82 16.69
N PRO A 156 6.66 -9.35 15.94
CA PRO A 156 6.25 -8.72 14.70
C PRO A 156 5.60 -7.36 15.01
N LEU A 157 6.07 -6.31 14.33
CA LEU A 157 5.53 -4.96 14.44
C LEU A 157 4.98 -4.52 13.08
N VAL A 158 3.77 -3.96 13.10
CA VAL A 158 3.19 -3.24 11.98
C VAL A 158 2.71 -1.87 12.42
N THR A 159 2.94 -0.86 11.59
CA THR A 159 2.41 0.49 11.80
C THR A 159 1.55 0.88 10.60
N PHE A 160 0.32 1.29 10.88
CA PHE A 160 -0.61 1.85 9.90
C PHE A 160 -0.80 3.34 10.19
N PRO A 161 -0.18 4.22 9.39
CA PRO A 161 -0.47 5.65 9.46
C PRO A 161 -1.94 5.93 9.24
N LYS A 162 -2.49 6.77 10.11
CA LYS A 162 -3.88 7.21 10.05
C LYS A 162 -3.93 8.58 9.39
N ARG A 163 -4.56 8.68 8.22
CA ARG A 163 -4.72 9.97 7.55
C ARG A 163 -5.57 10.89 8.43
N LYS A 164 -5.06 12.09 8.72
CA LYS A 164 -5.79 13.10 9.50
C LYS A 164 -7.10 13.50 8.81
N ARG A 165 -7.09 13.52 7.48
CA ARG A 165 -8.25 13.70 6.63
C ARG A 165 -8.08 12.79 5.42
N ARG A 166 -9.07 11.97 5.09
CA ARG A 166 -9.09 11.28 3.80
C ARG A 166 -9.55 12.29 2.76
N SER A 167 -8.65 12.79 1.93
CA SER A 167 -8.97 13.70 0.84
C SER A 167 -9.33 12.89 -0.40
N LEU A 168 -10.54 13.08 -0.92
CA LEU A 168 -10.98 12.67 -2.25
C LEU A 168 -12.17 13.56 -2.60
N ASP A 169 -11.91 14.71 -3.23
CA ASP A 169 -12.95 15.57 -3.78
C ASP A 169 -13.38 15.05 -5.16
N ALA A 170 -13.80 13.79 -5.23
CA ALA A 170 -14.23 13.21 -6.49
C ALA A 170 -15.73 13.44 -6.68
N GLN A 171 -16.10 14.62 -7.19
CA GLN A 171 -17.48 14.94 -7.60
C GLN A 171 -18.04 13.90 -8.59
N ASP A 172 -17.16 13.18 -9.30
CA ASP A 172 -17.49 12.22 -10.35
C ASP A 172 -17.31 10.73 -9.94
N TYR A 173 -16.98 10.42 -8.68
CA TYR A 173 -16.88 9.00 -8.28
C TYR A 173 -18.28 8.40 -8.08
N PRO A 174 -18.57 7.21 -8.65
CA PRO A 174 -19.94 6.67 -8.66
C PRO A 174 -20.46 6.19 -7.30
N ILE A 175 -19.60 6.17 -6.27
CA ILE A 175 -19.93 5.74 -4.91
C ILE A 175 -19.17 6.58 -3.88
N ASN A 176 -19.59 6.53 -2.61
CA ASN A 176 -18.78 7.06 -1.51
C ASN A 176 -17.52 6.18 -1.32
N ARG A 177 -16.35 6.69 -1.73
CA ARG A 177 -15.09 5.95 -1.67
C ARG A 177 -14.61 5.68 -0.24
N TRP A 178 -14.84 6.59 0.70
CA TRP A 178 -14.44 6.38 2.11
C TRP A 178 -15.23 5.25 2.75
N ALA A 179 -16.53 5.20 2.49
CA ALA A 179 -17.37 4.10 2.92
C ALA A 179 -16.95 2.77 2.26
N MET A 180 -16.52 2.78 1.00
CA MET A 180 -15.97 1.59 0.34
C MET A 180 -14.67 1.11 0.99
N GLU A 181 -13.73 2.01 1.28
CA GLU A 181 -12.49 1.68 2.00
C GLU A 181 -12.79 1.10 3.40
N ASP A 182 -13.82 1.60 4.08
CA ASP A 182 -14.25 1.05 5.37
C ASP A 182 -14.85 -0.36 5.24
N ILE A 183 -15.62 -0.65 4.18
CA ILE A 183 -16.09 -2.01 3.86
C ILE A 183 -14.90 -2.96 3.63
N GLU A 184 -13.89 -2.52 2.90
CA GLU A 184 -12.67 -3.31 2.69
C GLU A 184 -11.90 -3.54 3.99
N ASN A 185 -11.74 -2.51 4.82
CA ASN A 185 -11.10 -2.62 6.14
C ASN A 185 -11.85 -3.57 7.07
N LEU A 186 -13.18 -3.68 6.92
CA LEU A 186 -13.99 -4.61 7.71
C LEU A 186 -13.70 -6.08 7.45
N TYR A 187 -13.23 -6.45 6.25
CA TYR A 187 -12.68 -7.79 6.04
C TYR A 187 -11.52 -8.07 7.00
N VAL A 188 -10.65 -7.08 7.24
CA VAL A 188 -9.52 -7.24 8.15
C VAL A 188 -10.01 -7.47 9.57
N TYR A 189 -10.91 -6.63 10.07
CA TYR A 189 -11.47 -6.79 11.41
C TYR A 189 -12.13 -8.16 11.60
N PHE A 190 -12.98 -8.57 10.65
CA PHE A 190 -13.69 -9.84 10.72
C PHE A 190 -12.76 -11.05 10.72
N LEU A 191 -11.62 -10.94 10.03
CA LEU A 191 -10.67 -12.02 9.88
C LEU A 191 -9.51 -11.94 10.87
N SER A 192 -9.42 -10.91 11.70
CA SER A 192 -8.31 -10.68 12.63
C SER A 192 -8.65 -11.07 14.07
N ASN A 193 -7.69 -10.92 14.99
CA ASN A 193 -7.92 -11.11 16.41
C ASN A 193 -8.90 -10.05 16.96
N ILE A 194 -9.86 -10.49 17.80
CA ILE A 194 -10.90 -9.64 18.40
C ILE A 194 -10.36 -8.41 19.13
N ARG A 195 -9.12 -8.45 19.64
CA ARG A 195 -8.48 -7.33 20.33
C ARG A 195 -8.28 -6.08 19.45
N PHE A 196 -8.37 -6.23 18.12
CA PHE A 196 -8.14 -5.15 17.16
C PHE A 196 -9.43 -4.50 16.65
N LEU A 197 -10.60 -5.00 17.03
CA LEU A 197 -11.89 -4.52 16.51
C LEU A 197 -12.18 -3.05 16.78
N ASP A 198 -11.63 -2.48 17.87
CA ASP A 198 -11.91 -1.10 18.29
C ASP A 198 -10.85 -0.09 17.84
N MET A 199 -9.86 -0.51 17.05
CA MET A 199 -8.71 0.34 16.72
C MET A 199 -8.95 1.33 15.58
N LYS A 200 -9.97 1.15 14.73
CA LYS A 200 -10.25 2.01 13.57
C LYS A 200 -8.97 2.37 12.78
N LEU A 201 -8.24 1.32 12.40
CA LEU A 201 -7.07 1.32 11.54
C LEU A 201 -7.41 1.82 10.13
N ASP A 202 -6.56 2.70 9.60
CA ASP A 202 -6.59 3.16 8.22
C ASP A 202 -5.62 2.33 7.36
N ILE A 203 -6.07 1.15 6.94
CA ILE A 203 -5.24 0.16 6.24
C ILE A 203 -5.08 0.52 4.75
N GLN A 204 -6.03 1.28 4.20
CA GLN A 204 -6.06 1.73 2.80
C GLN A 204 -5.37 3.09 2.60
N SER A 205 -4.52 3.54 3.53
CA SER A 205 -3.80 4.81 3.41
C SER A 205 -2.72 4.82 2.32
N GLY A 206 -2.46 3.67 1.70
CA GLY A 206 -1.38 3.51 0.72
C GLY A 206 0.01 3.43 1.34
N LEU A 207 0.13 3.55 2.66
CA LEU A 207 1.39 3.52 3.41
C LEU A 207 1.30 2.55 4.59
N PHE A 208 2.31 1.70 4.74
CA PHE A 208 2.47 0.87 5.94
C PHE A 208 3.94 0.60 6.24
N PHE A 209 4.21 0.21 7.48
CA PHE A 209 5.54 -0.16 7.95
C PHE A 209 5.54 -1.50 8.64
N THR A 210 6.56 -2.32 8.39
CA THR A 210 6.76 -3.63 9.00
C THR A 210 8.21 -3.83 9.43
N ASN A 211 8.43 -4.51 10.55
CA ASN A 211 9.76 -4.96 10.91
C ASN A 211 10.11 -6.29 10.25
N HIS A 212 11.37 -6.71 10.36
CA HIS A 212 11.87 -7.96 9.77
C HIS A 212 11.03 -9.19 10.17
N ILE A 213 10.67 -9.29 11.46
CA ILE A 213 9.87 -10.43 11.96
C ILE A 213 8.50 -10.45 11.30
N ALA A 214 7.81 -9.31 11.23
CA ALA A 214 6.53 -9.21 10.52
C ALA A 214 6.66 -9.65 9.05
N ASN A 215 7.71 -9.21 8.35
CA ASN A 215 7.93 -9.60 6.95
C ASN A 215 8.15 -11.10 6.76
N MET A 216 8.74 -11.80 7.72
CA MET A 216 8.91 -13.26 7.68
C MET A 216 7.60 -14.05 7.80
N HIS A 217 6.53 -13.43 8.28
CA HIS A 217 5.21 -14.06 8.42
C HIS A 217 4.29 -13.84 7.22
N LEU A 218 4.72 -13.06 6.24
CA LEU A 218 3.90 -12.70 5.09
C LEU A 218 4.11 -13.68 3.93
N ASP A 219 3.00 -14.12 3.35
CA ASP A 219 2.97 -14.96 2.15
C ASP A 219 1.94 -14.37 1.18
N PHE A 220 2.35 -14.17 -0.07
CA PHE A 220 1.52 -13.60 -1.12
C PHE A 220 1.31 -14.54 -2.31
N GLU A 221 1.77 -15.80 -2.24
CA GLU A 221 1.80 -16.73 -3.40
C GLU A 221 0.43 -16.90 -4.08
N ARG A 222 -0.66 -16.82 -3.30
CA ARG A 222 -2.04 -17.04 -3.77
C ARG A 222 -2.92 -15.80 -3.70
N VAL A 223 -2.34 -14.64 -3.40
CA VAL A 223 -3.10 -13.42 -3.14
C VAL A 223 -3.48 -12.75 -4.46
N GLY A 224 -4.71 -12.23 -4.53
CA GLY A 224 -5.20 -11.48 -5.68
C GLY A 224 -4.36 -10.25 -6.01
N LYS A 225 -4.57 -9.63 -7.17
CA LYS A 225 -3.72 -8.56 -7.70
C LYS A 225 -3.82 -7.25 -6.92
N TRP A 226 -4.93 -7.02 -6.24
CA TRP A 226 -5.25 -5.72 -5.65
C TRP A 226 -5.38 -5.74 -4.13
N VAL A 227 -5.52 -6.92 -3.54
CA VAL A 227 -5.82 -7.08 -2.10
C VAL A 227 -4.58 -7.27 -1.22
N GLY A 228 -3.37 -7.12 -1.76
CA GLY A 228 -2.10 -7.36 -1.05
C GLY A 228 -1.97 -6.62 0.29
N THR A 229 -2.30 -5.32 0.34
CA THR A 229 -2.24 -4.55 1.59
C THR A 229 -3.25 -5.05 2.64
N LEU A 230 -4.47 -5.43 2.22
CA LEU A 230 -5.47 -6.03 3.11
C LEU A 230 -5.02 -7.40 3.61
N HIS A 231 -4.47 -8.22 2.70
CA HIS A 231 -3.94 -9.53 3.03
C HIS A 231 -2.80 -9.44 4.05
N LEU A 232 -1.87 -8.50 3.86
CA LEU A 232 -0.81 -8.20 4.82
C LEU A 232 -1.38 -7.90 6.20
N ALA A 233 -2.38 -6.99 6.26
CA ALA A 233 -3.02 -6.65 7.52
C ALA A 233 -3.69 -7.88 8.16
N ILE A 234 -4.50 -8.65 7.41
CA ILE A 234 -5.14 -9.87 7.91
C ILE A 234 -4.11 -10.87 8.45
N SER A 235 -3.05 -11.13 7.71
CA SER A 235 -2.01 -12.10 8.08
C SER A 235 -1.27 -11.68 9.35
N LEU A 236 -0.91 -10.39 9.48
CA LEU A 236 -0.23 -9.89 10.67
C LEU A 236 -1.17 -9.79 11.87
N LEU A 237 -2.38 -9.25 11.72
CA LEU A 237 -3.34 -9.07 12.81
C LEU A 237 -3.95 -10.38 13.34
N ARG A 238 -3.73 -11.51 12.65
CA ARG A 238 -3.98 -12.85 13.19
C ARG A 238 -2.90 -13.35 14.12
N HIS A 239 -1.68 -12.81 14.01
CA HIS A 239 -0.55 -13.27 14.81
C HIS A 239 -0.74 -12.86 16.28
N PRO A 240 -0.65 -13.79 17.25
CA PRO A 240 -0.99 -13.53 18.66
C PRO A 240 -0.10 -12.45 19.29
N ASP A 241 1.16 -12.35 18.87
CA ASP A 241 2.13 -11.42 19.46
C ASP A 241 2.37 -10.17 18.62
N VAL A 242 1.57 -9.93 17.56
CA VAL A 242 1.78 -8.73 16.73
C VAL A 242 1.54 -7.45 17.53
N GLN A 243 2.46 -6.52 17.41
CA GLN A 243 2.34 -5.16 17.89
C GLN A 243 1.78 -4.30 16.75
N VAL A 244 0.74 -3.53 17.03
CA VAL A 244 0.09 -2.64 16.07
C VAL A 244 0.20 -1.23 16.58
N GLU A 245 0.86 -0.37 15.82
CA GLU A 245 1.01 1.05 16.14
C GLU A 245 0.27 1.91 15.10
N GLN A 246 -0.16 3.10 15.52
CA GLN A 246 -0.73 4.10 14.64
C GLN A 246 -0.04 5.44 14.88
N ILE A 247 0.08 6.21 13.82
CA ILE A 247 0.51 7.61 13.88
C ILE A 247 -0.36 8.42 12.94
N VAL A 248 -0.86 9.56 13.41
CA VAL A 248 -1.62 10.47 12.56
C VAL A 248 -0.66 11.16 11.60
N VAL A 249 -1.02 11.20 10.32
CA VAL A 249 -0.23 11.85 9.25
C VAL A 249 -1.07 12.90 8.52
N ASP A 250 -0.41 13.98 8.12
CA ASP A 250 -1.01 14.96 7.22
C ASP A 250 -1.04 14.41 5.78
N THR A 251 -1.97 14.91 4.97
CA THR A 251 -2.21 14.43 3.61
C THR A 251 -2.39 15.61 2.66
N ASN A 252 -1.90 15.47 1.42
CA ASN A 252 -2.21 16.36 0.33
C ASN A 252 -3.67 16.19 -0.10
N ILE A 253 -4.26 17.22 -0.71
CA ILE A 253 -5.58 17.11 -1.34
C ILE A 253 -5.42 16.27 -2.61
N GLN A 254 -6.22 15.20 -2.74
CA GLN A 254 -6.33 14.45 -3.99
C GLN A 254 -7.57 14.93 -4.76
N GLU A 255 -7.31 15.51 -5.93
CA GLU A 255 -8.35 15.90 -6.89
C GLU A 255 -8.77 14.70 -7.75
N ASP A 256 -7.81 13.82 -8.09
CA ASP A 256 -8.04 12.65 -8.94
C ASP A 256 -7.79 11.33 -8.20
N SER A 257 -8.63 10.33 -8.51
CA SER A 257 -8.47 8.96 -8.02
C SER A 257 -7.65 8.12 -8.99
N THR A 258 -6.50 7.60 -8.55
CA THR A 258 -5.71 6.60 -9.30
C THR A 258 -6.39 5.23 -9.37
N ILE A 259 -7.40 4.99 -8.51
CA ILE A 259 -8.16 3.74 -8.43
C ILE A 259 -9.58 3.93 -8.96
N SER A 260 -9.91 3.26 -10.07
CA SER A 260 -11.26 3.31 -10.65
C SER A 260 -12.27 2.49 -9.83
N PHE A 261 -13.56 2.78 -10.01
CA PHE A 261 -14.63 1.99 -9.40
C PHE A 261 -14.56 0.50 -9.79
N ALA A 262 -14.19 0.21 -11.05
CA ALA A 262 -14.02 -1.17 -11.51
C ALA A 262 -12.92 -1.91 -10.72
N VAL A 263 -11.82 -1.22 -10.37
CA VAL A 263 -10.77 -1.79 -9.52
C VAL A 263 -11.27 -2.03 -8.10
N GLN A 264 -12.04 -1.11 -7.51
CA GLN A 264 -12.65 -1.32 -6.18
C GLN A 264 -13.59 -2.53 -6.17
N CYS A 265 -14.45 -2.69 -7.19
CA CYS A 265 -15.30 -3.88 -7.30
C CYS A 265 -14.47 -5.16 -7.51
N SER A 266 -13.36 -5.08 -8.25
CA SER A 266 -12.45 -6.21 -8.45
C SER A 266 -11.77 -6.63 -7.15
N LYS A 267 -11.40 -5.67 -6.28
CA LYS A 267 -10.89 -5.94 -4.92
C LYS A 267 -11.92 -6.72 -4.09
N ILE A 268 -13.19 -6.32 -4.10
CA ILE A 268 -14.25 -7.05 -3.38
C ILE A 268 -14.41 -8.47 -3.92
N ASN A 269 -14.37 -8.67 -5.25
CA ASN A 269 -14.40 -10.02 -5.82
C ASN A 269 -13.19 -10.84 -5.37
N GLU A 270 -11.98 -10.29 -5.40
CA GLU A 270 -10.77 -10.98 -4.92
C GLU A 270 -10.86 -11.33 -3.43
N LEU A 271 -11.39 -10.44 -2.59
CA LEU A 271 -11.62 -10.71 -1.16
C LEU A 271 -12.66 -11.82 -0.95
N TYR A 272 -13.73 -11.83 -1.75
CA TYR A 272 -14.73 -12.90 -1.72
C TYR A 272 -14.13 -14.23 -2.16
N ASP A 273 -13.42 -14.27 -3.29
CA ASP A 273 -12.81 -15.50 -3.81
C ASP A 273 -11.79 -16.09 -2.82
N TYR A 274 -11.08 -15.22 -2.10
CA TYR A 274 -10.04 -15.64 -1.15
C TYR A 274 -10.59 -16.03 0.22
N TYR A 275 -11.56 -15.28 0.76
CA TYR A 275 -12.05 -15.46 2.13
C TYR A 275 -13.48 -16.02 2.23
N LEU A 276 -14.18 -16.16 1.11
CA LEU A 276 -15.54 -16.69 0.98
C LEU A 276 -16.58 -15.94 1.83
N ILE A 277 -16.33 -14.65 2.11
CA ILE A 277 -17.26 -13.78 2.84
C ILE A 277 -17.91 -12.82 1.86
N PRO A 278 -19.22 -12.95 1.62
CA PRO A 278 -19.96 -12.01 0.78
C PRO A 278 -19.95 -10.59 1.36
N MET A 279 -19.90 -9.59 0.49
CA MET A 279 -19.96 -8.17 0.87
C MET A 279 -21.22 -7.83 1.69
N GLU A 280 -22.35 -8.50 1.44
CA GLU A 280 -23.60 -8.28 2.20
C GLU A 280 -23.40 -8.55 3.71
N ASN A 281 -22.60 -9.55 4.06
CA ASN A 281 -22.33 -9.90 5.45
C ASN A 281 -21.47 -8.83 6.11
N ILE A 282 -20.51 -8.27 5.37
CA ILE A 282 -19.67 -7.17 5.84
C ILE A 282 -20.50 -5.91 6.08
N ILE A 283 -21.40 -5.57 5.15
CA ILE A 283 -22.31 -4.42 5.30
C ILE A 283 -23.24 -4.61 6.48
N ARG A 284 -23.83 -5.79 6.67
CA ARG A 284 -24.70 -6.06 7.83
C ARG A 284 -23.96 -5.80 9.14
N ILE A 285 -22.71 -6.27 9.26
CA ILE A 285 -21.88 -6.03 10.45
C ILE A 285 -21.59 -4.55 10.64
N ALA A 286 -21.27 -3.82 9.57
CA ALA A 286 -21.07 -2.39 9.62
C ALA A 286 -22.30 -1.68 10.20
N LEU A 287 -23.50 -2.11 9.81
CA LEU A 287 -24.78 -1.53 10.24
C LEU A 287 -25.20 -1.94 11.65
N ASP A 288 -24.79 -3.11 12.15
CA ASP A 288 -25.08 -3.53 13.52
C ASP A 288 -24.40 -2.61 14.55
N ASN A 289 -23.23 -2.04 14.22
CA ASN A 289 -22.54 -1.08 15.09
C ASN A 289 -21.67 -0.07 14.30
N PRO A 290 -22.27 0.92 13.61
CA PRO A 290 -21.56 1.81 12.69
C PRO A 290 -20.43 2.59 13.37
N ARG A 291 -20.68 3.10 14.58
CA ARG A 291 -19.69 3.88 15.33
C ARG A 291 -18.47 3.07 15.76
N LYS A 292 -18.60 1.74 15.86
CA LYS A 292 -17.48 0.86 16.19
C LYS A 292 -16.60 0.61 14.95
N TYR A 293 -17.24 0.36 13.81
CA TYR A 293 -16.59 -0.21 12.63
C TYR A 293 -16.24 0.80 11.54
N LEU A 294 -16.97 1.89 11.46
CA LEU A 294 -16.79 2.91 10.44
C LEU A 294 -15.99 4.09 10.99
N MET A 295 -15.21 4.71 10.12
CA MET A 295 -14.36 5.84 10.47
C MET A 295 -15.20 7.11 10.66
N ASP A 296 -14.78 7.96 11.60
CA ASP A 296 -15.55 9.13 12.00
C ASP A 296 -15.56 10.25 10.94
N ASP A 297 -14.57 10.29 10.05
CA ASP A 297 -14.38 11.37 9.09
C ASP A 297 -15.52 11.55 8.08
N TRP A 298 -16.27 10.49 7.77
CA TRP A 298 -17.49 10.58 6.95
C TRP A 298 -18.77 10.22 7.71
N THR A 299 -18.68 9.60 8.89
CA THR A 299 -19.87 9.17 9.66
C THR A 299 -20.26 10.11 10.80
N GLN A 300 -19.36 10.96 11.32
CA GLN A 300 -19.57 11.70 12.58
C GLN A 300 -20.82 12.59 12.61
N ASN A 301 -21.28 13.08 11.45
CA ASN A 301 -22.42 13.98 11.33
C ASN A 301 -23.61 13.36 10.59
N LEU A 302 -23.57 12.05 10.31
CA LEU A 302 -24.63 11.33 9.62
C LEU A 302 -25.50 10.56 10.62
N SER A 303 -26.78 10.42 10.32
CA SER A 303 -27.67 9.50 11.01
C SER A 303 -27.36 8.05 10.63
N THR A 304 -27.86 7.09 11.43
CA THR A 304 -27.74 5.67 11.11
C THR A 304 -28.41 5.34 9.77
N GLU A 305 -29.54 5.98 9.47
CA GLU A 305 -30.27 5.82 8.21
C GLU A 305 -29.48 6.35 7.01
N GLU A 306 -28.80 7.50 7.15
CA GLU A 306 -27.94 8.06 6.09
C GLU A 306 -26.73 7.17 5.81
N ILE A 307 -26.13 6.60 6.87
CA ILE A 307 -25.05 5.61 6.75
C ILE A 307 -25.57 4.36 6.04
N GLN A 308 -26.74 3.86 6.44
CA GLN A 308 -27.37 2.69 5.81
C GLN A 308 -27.60 2.90 4.32
N GLN A 309 -28.23 4.02 3.93
CA GLN A 309 -28.47 4.34 2.54
C GLN A 309 -27.17 4.41 1.72
N THR A 310 -26.10 4.95 2.32
CA THR A 310 -24.77 5.02 1.69
C THR A 310 -24.21 3.62 1.40
N LEU A 311 -24.24 2.72 2.39
CA LEU A 311 -23.73 1.35 2.22
C LEU A 311 -24.59 0.51 1.27
N GLU A 312 -25.91 0.69 1.30
CA GLU A 312 -26.84 0.05 0.36
C GLU A 312 -26.60 0.51 -1.08
N ASN A 313 -26.38 1.80 -1.30
CA ASN A 313 -26.06 2.34 -2.63
C ASN A 313 -24.77 1.73 -3.19
N ILE A 314 -23.74 1.57 -2.34
CA ILE A 314 -22.49 0.89 -2.72
C ILE A 314 -22.78 -0.56 -3.11
N PHE A 315 -23.56 -1.30 -2.30
CA PHE A 315 -23.90 -2.69 -2.58
C PHE A 315 -24.65 -2.84 -3.91
N GLN A 316 -25.63 -1.98 -4.18
CA GLN A 316 -26.38 -2.00 -5.44
C GLN A 316 -25.48 -1.69 -6.64
N ALA A 317 -24.59 -0.70 -6.53
CA ALA A 317 -23.63 -0.38 -7.58
C ALA A 317 -22.70 -1.58 -7.87
N TYR A 318 -22.23 -2.27 -6.83
CA TYR A 318 -21.45 -3.50 -6.98
C TYR A 318 -22.23 -4.63 -7.66
N LEU A 319 -23.49 -4.88 -7.27
CA LEU A 319 -24.34 -5.89 -7.92
C LEU A 319 -24.56 -5.59 -9.42
N GLN A 320 -24.77 -4.31 -9.77
CA GLN A 320 -24.86 -3.88 -11.16
C GLN A 320 -23.55 -4.11 -11.92
N PHE A 321 -22.40 -3.81 -11.32
CA PHE A 321 -21.09 -4.12 -11.91
C PHE A 321 -20.90 -5.61 -12.15
N LYS A 322 -21.23 -6.45 -11.17
CA LYS A 322 -21.07 -7.91 -11.25
C LYS A 322 -21.95 -8.52 -12.34
N SER A 323 -23.20 -8.07 -12.47
CA SER A 323 -24.12 -8.55 -13.50
C SER A 323 -23.67 -8.19 -14.93
N ARG A 324 -23.06 -7.02 -15.12
CA ARG A 324 -22.52 -6.59 -16.43
C ARG A 324 -21.23 -7.31 -16.80
N SER A 325 -20.39 -7.65 -15.81
CA SER A 325 -19.11 -8.34 -16.03
C SER A 325 -19.26 -9.86 -16.23
N ALA A 326 -20.44 -10.42 -15.97
CA ALA A 326 -20.75 -11.85 -16.15
C ALA A 326 -21.31 -12.19 -17.55
N VAL A 327 -21.52 -11.17 -18.39
CA VAL A 327 -21.86 -11.25 -19.82
C VAL A 327 -20.58 -11.02 -20.61
#